data_AF-A0A7V3DGE7-F1
#
_entry.id   AF-A0A7V3DGE7-F1
#
_cell.length_a   1.000
_cell.length_b   1.000
_cell.length_c   1.000
_cell.angle_alpha   90.00
_cell.angle_beta   90.00
_cell.angle_gamma   90.00
#
_symmetry.space_group_name_H-M   'P 1'
#
loop_
_entity.id
_entity.type
_entity.pdbx_description
1 polymer ?
#
loop_
_entity_poly.entity_id
_entity_poly.type
_entity_poly.pdbx_seq_one_letter_code
_entity_poly.pdbx_strand_id
1 'polypeptide(L)'
;MKRLSVFVLAAWIAPLAAVAWSPKTDQAVVSTAIRLLSKGRVIQLSKLDREVMQGASVSDETLERLFPGFEAGPAMAIQSEMYLLGAVRGDAIDPYLAYRLGVLGRLVARISAPLARDNSPIRARYYADVEKALPQTPLKPSPSQKIELVAFIGQLQRAADARKDLIIKDYQSGPGFDGVARVALSDDISRSIDAVANVWYTLLTERAVQAGVSDAQRRNYAVQAMAFYVARGNEDEIELNYGRLAQSPLKTPEMAKQIGDILYNGGFAERAIKEYEYVLALEPQRKDVIERISGFYIAQGDKALENNRLEEALDAYSQASKADPLHPSAEAKRLDVARMIAERDARHEAARTAIDEGGRFEAEAEQFILKGQLPEAFDALKKAQAAYNRVTDEFRIEAQAAAAGVSNINARLRELKSELIGNAQALSGSAFRFDIEKTAAATARDADEAALRKIIASQLAAEMAKLRGDFQNLITENKK
;
A
#
# COMPACT_ATOMS: atom_id res chain seq x y z
N MET A 1 -33.33 -54.10 -25.52
CA MET A 1 -33.76 -53.86 -24.12
C MET A 1 -32.70 -52.99 -23.45
N LYS A 2 -33.01 -51.70 -23.24
CA LYS A 2 -32.13 -50.73 -22.56
C LYS A 2 -32.42 -50.77 -21.06
N ARG A 3 -31.40 -51.03 -20.22
CA ARG A 3 -31.50 -50.92 -18.76
C ARG A 3 -31.20 -49.48 -18.36
N LEU A 4 -32.19 -48.78 -17.81
CA LEU A 4 -32.00 -47.49 -17.12
C LEU A 4 -31.47 -47.79 -15.72
N SER A 5 -30.28 -47.28 -15.42
CA SER A 5 -29.73 -47.25 -14.06
C SER A 5 -30.23 -45.98 -13.36
N VAL A 6 -31.07 -46.15 -12.34
CA VAL A 6 -31.52 -45.08 -11.45
C VAL A 6 -30.42 -44.82 -10.41
N PHE A 7 -29.75 -43.68 -10.52
CA PHE A 7 -28.88 -43.17 -9.45
C PHE A 7 -29.76 -42.47 -8.40
N VAL A 8 -29.90 -43.08 -7.23
CA VAL A 8 -30.47 -42.44 -6.04
C VAL A 8 -29.39 -41.54 -5.44
N LEU A 9 -29.53 -40.23 -5.64
CA LEU A 9 -28.70 -39.22 -5.01
C LEU A 9 -29.14 -39.10 -3.53
N ALA A 10 -28.45 -39.79 -2.64
CA ALA A 10 -28.62 -39.62 -1.20
C ALA A 10 -28.01 -38.26 -0.78
N ALA A 11 -28.86 -37.23 -0.71
CA ALA A 11 -28.49 -35.95 -0.11
C ALA A 11 -28.25 -36.13 1.38
N TRP A 12 -26.98 -36.09 1.80
CA TRP A 12 -26.61 -36.00 3.21
C TRP A 12 -27.07 -34.64 3.75
N ILE A 13 -28.24 -34.62 4.39
CA ILE A 13 -28.69 -33.49 5.19
C ILE A 13 -27.85 -33.52 6.46
N ALA A 14 -26.78 -32.75 6.51
CA ALA A 14 -26.05 -32.51 7.75
C ALA A 14 -27.06 -31.94 8.77
N PRO A 15 -27.09 -32.45 10.02
CA PRO A 15 -27.93 -31.87 11.05
C PRO A 15 -27.48 -30.42 11.26
N LEU A 16 -28.34 -29.46 10.89
CA LEU A 16 -28.12 -28.06 11.19
C LEU A 16 -27.95 -27.96 12.71
N ALA A 17 -26.77 -27.52 13.16
CA ALA A 17 -26.53 -27.19 14.55
C ALA A 17 -27.61 -26.19 14.95
N ALA A 18 -28.58 -26.67 15.74
CA ALA A 18 -29.80 -25.92 15.89
C ALA A 18 -29.57 -24.79 16.88
N VAL A 19 -29.57 -23.59 16.30
CA VAL A 19 -29.41 -22.30 16.93
C VAL A 19 -30.59 -22.06 17.87
N ALA A 20 -30.38 -21.30 18.95
CA ALA A 20 -31.47 -20.76 19.78
C ALA A 20 -32.30 -19.75 18.93
N TRP A 21 -32.60 -18.55 19.44
CA TRP A 21 -33.27 -17.53 18.64
C TRP A 21 -32.72 -17.41 17.20
N SER A 22 -33.61 -17.15 16.22
CA SER A 22 -33.19 -16.89 14.85
C SER A 22 -32.22 -15.68 14.81
N PRO A 23 -31.31 -15.57 13.83
CA PRO A 23 -30.43 -14.41 13.72
C PRO A 23 -31.17 -13.07 13.70
N LYS A 24 -32.37 -13.00 13.12
CA LYS A 24 -33.19 -11.79 13.13
C LYS A 24 -33.79 -11.49 14.50
N THR A 25 -34.21 -12.54 15.22
CA THR A 25 -34.73 -12.40 16.59
C THR A 25 -33.61 -11.95 17.53
N ASP A 26 -32.41 -12.55 17.44
CA ASP A 26 -31.21 -12.10 18.17
C ASP A 26 -30.97 -10.60 17.94
N GLN A 27 -30.94 -10.17 16.68
CA GLN A 27 -30.75 -8.77 16.30
C GLN A 27 -31.84 -7.85 16.84
N ALA A 28 -33.11 -8.24 16.80
CA ALA A 28 -34.21 -7.44 17.32
C ALA A 28 -34.14 -7.28 18.86
N VAL A 29 -33.80 -8.36 19.57
CA VAL A 29 -33.58 -8.34 21.02
C VAL A 29 -32.45 -7.37 21.36
N VAL A 30 -31.30 -7.53 20.70
CA VAL A 30 -30.12 -6.69 20.94
C VAL A 30 -30.39 -5.22 20.59
N SER A 31 -30.96 -4.92 19.41
CA SER A 31 -31.29 -3.55 19.01
C SER A 31 -32.26 -2.87 20.00
N THR A 32 -33.25 -3.61 20.50
CA THR A 32 -34.20 -3.06 21.48
C THR A 32 -33.53 -2.79 22.82
N ALA A 33 -32.62 -3.67 23.26
CA ALA A 33 -31.83 -3.45 24.47
C ALA A 33 -30.93 -2.20 24.37
N ILE A 34 -30.31 -1.93 23.20
CA ILE A 34 -29.50 -0.71 22.97
C ILE A 34 -30.36 0.54 23.16
N ARG A 35 -31.56 0.54 22.56
CA ARG A 35 -32.50 1.67 22.64
C ARG A 35 -32.97 1.91 24.07
N LEU A 36 -33.20 0.83 24.84
CA LEU A 36 -33.59 0.90 26.25
C LEU A 36 -32.51 1.59 27.08
N LEU A 37 -31.25 1.17 26.96
CA LEU A 37 -30.13 1.79 27.69
C LEU A 37 -29.85 3.23 27.25
N SER A 38 -30.01 3.53 25.96
CA SER A 38 -29.82 4.87 25.42
C SER A 38 -30.82 5.87 26.01
N LYS A 39 -32.08 5.46 26.24
CA LYS A 39 -33.10 6.29 26.90
C LYS A 39 -32.77 6.59 28.37
N GLY A 40 -32.11 5.65 29.05
CA GLY A 40 -31.68 5.80 30.45
C GLY A 40 -30.51 6.76 30.66
N ARG A 41 -29.94 7.34 29.58
CA ARG A 41 -28.76 8.23 29.61
C ARG A 41 -27.49 7.63 30.24
N VAL A 42 -27.44 6.30 30.39
CA VAL A 42 -26.30 5.63 31.03
C VAL A 42 -25.05 5.81 30.16
N ILE A 43 -25.15 5.52 28.85
CA ILE A 43 -24.11 5.76 27.82
C ILE A 43 -24.77 6.02 26.45
N GLN A 44 -24.13 6.84 25.60
CA GLN A 44 -24.54 7.09 24.20
C GLN A 44 -24.17 5.92 23.26
N LEU A 45 -24.68 4.70 23.54
CA LEU A 45 -24.48 3.53 22.67
C LEU A 45 -25.12 3.70 21.29
N SER A 46 -26.12 4.58 21.17
CA SER A 46 -26.82 4.84 19.90
C SER A 46 -25.91 5.31 18.76
N LYS A 47 -24.75 5.93 19.07
CA LYS A 47 -23.76 6.32 18.05
C LYS A 47 -22.98 5.13 17.47
N LEU A 48 -22.99 4.00 18.18
CA LEU A 48 -22.28 2.77 17.83
C LEU A 48 -23.26 1.62 17.52
N ASP A 49 -24.53 1.95 17.22
CA ASP A 49 -25.58 0.97 16.92
C ASP A 49 -25.14 0.03 15.79
N ARG A 50 -24.48 0.58 14.76
CA ARG A 50 -23.95 -0.21 13.65
C ARG A 50 -23.00 -1.30 14.13
N GLU A 51 -22.02 -0.96 14.96
CA GLU A 51 -21.00 -1.88 15.47
C GLU A 51 -21.62 -2.94 16.37
N VAL A 52 -22.51 -2.53 17.29
CA VAL A 52 -23.23 -3.47 18.16
C VAL A 52 -24.06 -4.45 17.31
N MET A 53 -24.74 -3.96 16.27
CA MET A 53 -25.52 -4.80 15.38
C MET A 53 -24.64 -5.73 14.53
N GLN A 54 -23.45 -5.30 14.10
CA GLN A 54 -22.46 -6.18 13.48
C GLN A 54 -22.06 -7.32 14.42
N GLY A 55 -21.81 -7.03 15.69
CA GLY A 55 -21.52 -8.04 16.71
C GLY A 55 -22.68 -9.00 16.97
N ALA A 56 -23.90 -8.49 16.98
CA ALA A 56 -25.11 -9.31 17.10
C ALA A 56 -25.37 -10.18 15.86
N SER A 57 -24.71 -9.89 14.73
CA SER A 57 -24.90 -10.57 13.45
C SER A 57 -23.82 -11.59 13.10
N VAL A 58 -22.84 -11.81 13.98
CA VAL A 58 -21.72 -12.74 13.72
C VAL A 58 -22.23 -14.15 13.37
N SER A 59 -21.44 -14.96 12.66
CA SER A 59 -21.84 -16.36 12.41
C SER A 59 -21.70 -17.21 13.68
N ASP A 60 -22.35 -18.37 13.69
CA ASP A 60 -22.21 -19.32 14.81
C ASP A 60 -20.81 -19.91 14.88
N GLU A 61 -20.19 -20.14 13.72
CA GLU A 61 -18.78 -20.50 13.61
C GLU A 61 -17.87 -19.44 14.27
N THR A 62 -18.19 -18.16 14.08
CA THR A 62 -17.46 -17.08 14.74
C THR A 62 -17.71 -17.08 16.25
N LEU A 63 -18.93 -17.34 16.71
CA LEU A 63 -19.22 -17.47 18.14
C LEU A 63 -18.46 -18.64 18.78
N GLU A 64 -18.48 -19.82 18.16
CA GLU A 64 -17.79 -21.00 18.69
C GLU A 64 -16.28 -20.76 18.77
N ARG A 65 -15.71 -20.08 17.77
CA ARG A 65 -14.30 -19.70 17.78
C ARG A 65 -13.97 -18.67 18.86
N LEU A 66 -14.87 -17.74 19.15
CA LEU A 66 -14.67 -16.71 20.19
C LEU A 66 -14.90 -17.26 21.61
N PHE A 67 -15.84 -18.19 21.76
CA PHE A 67 -16.28 -18.74 23.05
C PHE A 67 -16.37 -20.27 22.99
N PRO A 68 -15.23 -20.97 22.84
CA PRO A 68 -15.23 -22.42 22.81
C PRO A 68 -15.83 -22.96 24.11
N GLY A 69 -16.78 -23.89 23.99
CA GLY A 69 -17.45 -24.48 25.16
C GLY A 69 -18.56 -23.61 25.78
N PHE A 70 -19.04 -22.59 25.08
CA PHE A 70 -20.22 -21.81 25.48
C PHE A 70 -21.41 -22.71 25.86
N GLU A 71 -21.67 -23.76 25.10
CA GLU A 71 -22.76 -24.71 25.34
C GLU A 71 -22.60 -25.47 26.68
N ALA A 72 -21.35 -25.78 27.08
CA ALA A 72 -21.06 -26.48 28.32
C ALA A 72 -21.14 -25.56 29.56
N GLY A 73 -20.84 -24.27 29.39
CA GLY A 73 -20.73 -23.31 30.51
C GLY A 73 -21.14 -21.89 30.13
N PRO A 74 -22.41 -21.62 29.77
CA PRO A 74 -22.82 -20.33 29.24
C PRO A 74 -22.65 -19.18 30.25
N ALA A 75 -22.91 -19.44 31.54
CA ALA A 75 -22.71 -18.45 32.60
C ALA A 75 -21.24 -18.03 32.71
N MET A 76 -20.32 -18.99 32.68
CA MET A 76 -18.87 -18.74 32.74
C MET A 76 -18.38 -17.99 31.50
N ALA A 77 -18.88 -18.34 30.31
CA ALA A 77 -18.52 -17.64 29.08
C ALA A 77 -18.97 -16.17 29.08
N ILE A 78 -20.23 -15.91 29.47
CA ILE A 78 -20.78 -14.54 29.60
C ILE A 78 -20.00 -13.76 30.68
N GLN A 79 -19.70 -14.39 31.82
CA GLN A 79 -18.91 -13.78 32.88
C GLN A 79 -17.50 -13.42 32.44
N SER A 80 -16.81 -14.35 31.78
CA SER A 80 -15.45 -14.14 31.28
C SER A 80 -15.40 -13.00 30.27
N GLU A 81 -16.40 -12.93 29.38
CA GLU A 81 -16.52 -11.82 28.42
C GLU A 81 -16.80 -10.51 29.14
N MET A 82 -17.73 -10.48 30.10
CA MET A 82 -18.01 -9.28 30.88
C MET A 82 -16.75 -8.77 31.61
N TYR A 83 -15.98 -9.67 32.21
CA TYR A 83 -14.74 -9.29 32.88
C TYR A 83 -13.69 -8.78 31.90
N LEU A 84 -13.53 -9.45 30.75
CA LEU A 84 -12.61 -8.99 29.71
C LEU A 84 -12.99 -7.60 29.20
N LEU A 85 -14.25 -7.40 28.79
CA LEU A 85 -14.74 -6.12 28.29
C LEU A 85 -14.65 -5.04 29.36
N GLY A 86 -14.94 -5.37 30.63
CA GLY A 86 -14.76 -4.46 31.76
C GLY A 86 -13.30 -4.06 31.97
N ALA A 87 -12.35 -4.97 31.76
CA ALA A 87 -10.91 -4.75 31.95
C ALA A 87 -10.25 -3.97 30.80
N VAL A 88 -10.73 -4.12 29.56
CA VAL A 88 -10.19 -3.43 28.37
C VAL A 88 -10.92 -2.14 28.03
N ARG A 89 -12.08 -1.89 28.66
CA ARG A 89 -12.83 -0.65 28.51
C ARG A 89 -12.03 0.52 29.08
N GLY A 90 -11.75 1.51 28.23
CA GLY A 90 -11.22 2.82 28.63
C GLY A 90 -12.32 3.77 29.09
N ASP A 91 -12.08 5.07 29.01
CA ASP A 91 -13.07 6.08 29.41
C ASP A 91 -14.26 6.18 28.44
N ALA A 92 -14.05 5.76 27.19
CA ALA A 92 -15.07 5.73 26.15
C ALA A 92 -15.23 4.32 25.57
N ILE A 93 -16.42 4.04 25.02
CA ILE A 93 -16.68 2.82 24.26
C ILE A 93 -16.18 3.05 22.84
N ASP A 94 -15.21 2.26 22.43
CA ASP A 94 -14.69 2.25 21.07
C ASP A 94 -15.52 1.33 20.14
N PRO A 95 -15.43 1.49 18.81
CA PRO A 95 -16.15 0.66 17.85
C PRO A 95 -16.01 -0.85 18.06
N TYR A 96 -14.81 -1.34 18.39
CA TYR A 96 -14.59 -2.77 18.61
C TYR A 96 -15.19 -3.24 19.93
N LEU A 97 -15.11 -2.44 21.00
CA LEU A 97 -15.80 -2.73 22.26
C LEU A 97 -17.32 -2.82 22.04
N ALA A 98 -17.90 -1.91 21.25
CA ALA A 98 -19.31 -1.95 20.87
C ALA A 98 -19.67 -3.21 20.07
N TYR A 99 -18.84 -3.59 19.10
CA TYR A 99 -18.97 -4.88 18.41
C TYR A 99 -19.01 -6.05 19.39
N ARG A 100 -18.10 -6.09 20.37
CA ARG A 100 -18.07 -7.14 21.39
C ARG A 100 -19.27 -7.11 22.33
N LEU A 101 -19.81 -5.93 22.65
CA LEU A 101 -21.09 -5.81 23.37
C LEU A 101 -22.24 -6.47 22.60
N GLY A 102 -22.28 -6.30 21.27
CA GLY A 102 -23.24 -6.96 20.39
C GLY A 102 -23.14 -8.48 20.44
N VAL A 103 -21.90 -9.00 20.38
CA VAL A 103 -21.61 -10.42 20.52
C VAL A 103 -22.08 -10.94 21.89
N LEU A 104 -21.76 -10.24 22.98
CA LEU A 104 -22.20 -10.56 24.33
C LEU A 104 -23.74 -10.55 24.45
N GLY A 105 -24.40 -9.55 23.86
CA GLY A 105 -25.85 -9.45 23.83
C GLY A 105 -26.49 -10.65 23.13
N ARG A 106 -25.88 -11.12 22.03
CA ARG A 106 -26.31 -12.35 21.36
C ARG A 106 -26.16 -13.59 22.23
N LEU A 107 -25.04 -13.75 22.94
CA LEU A 107 -24.85 -14.89 23.86
C LEU A 107 -25.96 -14.93 24.93
N VAL A 108 -26.31 -13.77 25.51
CA VAL A 108 -27.37 -13.64 26.52
C VAL A 108 -28.76 -13.89 25.92
N ALA A 109 -29.03 -13.39 24.71
CA ALA A 109 -30.28 -13.65 24.00
C ALA A 109 -30.50 -15.15 23.77
N ARG A 110 -29.45 -15.89 23.40
CA ARG A 110 -29.54 -17.34 23.17
C ARG A 110 -29.97 -18.13 24.39
N ILE A 111 -29.40 -17.84 25.55
CA ILE A 111 -29.69 -18.59 26.78
C ILE A 111 -31.00 -18.18 27.44
N SER A 112 -31.59 -17.05 27.02
CA SER A 112 -32.90 -16.59 27.48
C SER A 112 -34.05 -17.05 26.58
N ALA A 113 -33.73 -17.62 25.42
CA ALA A 113 -34.69 -18.17 24.49
C ALA A 113 -35.36 -19.43 25.06
N PRO A 114 -36.70 -19.54 24.97
CA PRO A 114 -37.38 -20.80 25.22
C PRO A 114 -36.85 -21.88 24.29
N LEU A 115 -36.79 -23.12 24.78
CA LEU A 115 -36.28 -24.29 24.04
C LEU A 115 -34.80 -24.20 23.63
N ALA A 116 -34.00 -23.25 24.15
CA ALA A 116 -32.60 -23.07 23.74
C ALA A 116 -31.78 -24.36 23.81
N ARG A 117 -32.01 -25.16 24.86
CA ARG A 117 -31.32 -26.43 25.14
C ARG A 117 -32.02 -27.67 24.57
N ASP A 118 -33.15 -27.49 23.88
CA ASP A 118 -33.95 -28.60 23.40
C ASP A 118 -33.47 -29.08 22.02
N ASN A 119 -33.23 -30.37 21.85
CA ASN A 119 -32.75 -30.92 20.57
C ASN A 119 -33.87 -31.45 19.67
N SER A 120 -35.15 -31.20 20.01
CA SER A 120 -36.25 -31.69 19.19
C SER A 120 -36.40 -30.89 17.88
N PRO A 121 -36.98 -31.50 16.82
CA PRO A 121 -37.34 -30.78 15.60
C PRO A 121 -38.34 -29.63 15.82
N ILE A 122 -39.03 -29.61 16.97
CA ILE A 122 -39.99 -28.57 17.34
C ILE A 122 -39.27 -27.24 17.57
N ARG A 123 -38.03 -27.26 18.09
CA ARG A 123 -37.23 -26.04 18.30
C ARG A 123 -37.11 -25.21 17.03
N ALA A 124 -36.74 -25.84 15.92
CA ALA A 124 -36.58 -25.14 14.64
C ALA A 124 -37.90 -24.55 14.13
N ARG A 125 -39.02 -25.28 14.28
CA ARG A 125 -40.36 -24.79 13.92
C ARG A 125 -40.76 -23.60 14.79
N TYR A 126 -40.55 -23.70 16.10
CA TYR A 126 -40.83 -22.65 17.06
C TYR A 126 -40.11 -21.35 16.69
N TYR A 127 -38.80 -21.38 16.45
CA TYR A 127 -38.07 -20.16 16.10
C TYR A 127 -38.46 -19.57 14.75
N ALA A 128 -38.80 -20.41 13.76
CA ALA A 128 -39.32 -19.93 12.48
C ALA A 128 -40.67 -19.20 12.64
N ASP A 129 -41.55 -19.68 13.52
CA ASP A 129 -42.84 -19.03 13.76
C ASP A 129 -42.71 -17.77 14.63
N VAL A 130 -41.78 -17.77 15.59
CA VAL A 130 -41.39 -16.57 16.33
C VAL A 130 -40.91 -15.47 15.39
N GLU A 131 -40.05 -15.79 14.43
CA GLU A 131 -39.53 -14.81 13.47
C GLU A 131 -40.65 -14.15 12.66
N LYS A 132 -41.69 -14.91 12.26
CA LYS A 132 -42.86 -14.38 11.56
C LYS A 132 -43.74 -13.49 12.45
N ALA A 133 -43.89 -13.87 13.73
CA ALA A 133 -44.75 -13.16 14.67
C ALA A 133 -44.10 -11.90 15.26
N LEU A 134 -42.76 -11.87 15.32
CA LEU A 134 -41.95 -10.82 15.94
C LEU A 134 -42.38 -9.37 15.60
N PRO A 135 -42.66 -9.00 14.33
CA PRO A 135 -43.02 -7.62 13.99
C PRO A 135 -44.34 -7.14 14.62
N GLN A 136 -45.22 -8.06 15.01
CA GLN A 136 -46.55 -7.77 15.56
C GLN A 136 -46.61 -7.93 17.08
N THR A 137 -45.51 -8.35 17.71
CA THR A 137 -45.48 -8.63 19.15
C THR A 137 -45.25 -7.34 19.93
N PRO A 138 -46.17 -6.93 20.82
CA PRO A 138 -45.93 -5.79 21.70
C PRO A 138 -44.81 -6.14 22.68
N LEU A 139 -43.84 -5.25 22.84
CA LEU A 139 -42.71 -5.43 23.75
C LEU A 139 -42.92 -4.58 25.01
N LYS A 140 -42.62 -5.16 26.17
CA LYS A 140 -42.76 -4.50 27.48
C LYS A 140 -41.45 -4.61 28.27
N PRO A 141 -40.35 -3.98 27.79
CA PRO A 141 -39.08 -4.04 28.50
C PRO A 141 -39.18 -3.31 29.84
N SER A 142 -38.50 -3.86 30.84
CA SER A 142 -38.40 -3.31 32.19
C SER A 142 -37.21 -2.35 32.31
N PRO A 143 -37.20 -1.40 33.26
CA PRO A 143 -36.01 -0.60 33.53
C PRO A 143 -34.80 -1.48 33.84
N SER A 144 -33.65 -1.13 33.29
CA SER A 144 -32.42 -1.90 33.51
C SER A 144 -31.97 -1.81 34.97
N GLN A 145 -31.54 -2.94 35.51
CA GLN A 145 -31.08 -3.07 36.87
C GLN A 145 -29.74 -3.80 36.94
N LYS A 146 -29.03 -3.56 38.03
CA LYS A 146 -27.80 -4.27 38.36
C LYS A 146 -28.12 -5.72 38.73
N ILE A 147 -27.29 -6.67 38.27
CA ILE A 147 -27.48 -8.10 38.51
C ILE A 147 -26.26 -8.75 39.15
N GLU A 148 -26.49 -9.79 39.96
CA GLU A 148 -25.46 -10.78 40.30
C GLU A 148 -25.50 -11.86 39.22
N LEU A 149 -24.45 -11.94 38.41
CA LEU A 149 -24.51 -12.64 37.13
C LEU A 149 -24.80 -14.13 37.27
N VAL A 150 -24.15 -14.84 38.20
CA VAL A 150 -24.25 -16.32 38.25
C VAL A 150 -25.66 -16.74 38.66
N ALA A 151 -26.21 -16.14 39.72
CA ALA A 151 -27.59 -16.38 40.13
C ALA A 151 -28.58 -15.90 39.08
N PHE A 152 -28.32 -14.74 38.45
CA PHE A 152 -29.18 -14.20 37.40
C PHE A 152 -29.28 -15.13 36.20
N ILE A 153 -28.17 -15.64 35.66
CA ILE A 153 -28.20 -16.58 34.53
C ILE A 153 -28.94 -17.87 34.90
N GLY A 154 -28.75 -18.40 36.11
CA GLY A 154 -29.47 -19.59 36.57
C GLY A 154 -30.98 -19.37 36.74
N GLN A 155 -31.41 -18.17 37.13
CA GLN A 155 -32.83 -17.79 37.17
C GLN A 155 -33.40 -17.59 35.77
N LEU A 156 -32.64 -16.92 34.89
CA LEU A 156 -33.02 -16.63 33.51
C LEU A 156 -33.30 -17.91 32.72
N GLN A 157 -32.43 -18.91 32.83
CA GLN A 157 -32.59 -20.20 32.15
C GLN A 157 -33.81 -20.97 32.68
N ARG A 158 -34.02 -21.01 34.00
CA ARG A 158 -35.22 -21.63 34.59
C ARG A 158 -36.49 -20.94 34.13
N ALA A 159 -36.49 -19.60 34.03
CA ALA A 159 -37.61 -18.83 33.53
C ALA A 159 -37.87 -19.09 32.04
N ALA A 160 -36.82 -19.23 31.23
CA ALA A 160 -36.93 -19.56 29.81
C ALA A 160 -37.48 -20.97 29.58
N ASP A 161 -37.12 -21.93 30.44
CA ASP A 161 -37.56 -23.32 30.36
C ASP A 161 -38.93 -23.56 31.02
N ALA A 162 -39.49 -22.58 31.77
CA ALA A 162 -40.71 -22.75 32.56
C ALA A 162 -41.93 -23.21 31.73
N ARG A 163 -41.97 -22.89 30.43
CA ARG A 163 -43.07 -23.24 29.51
C ARG A 163 -42.68 -24.27 28.46
N LYS A 164 -41.48 -24.85 28.55
CA LYS A 164 -40.91 -25.77 27.56
C LYS A 164 -41.87 -26.92 27.22
N ASP A 165 -42.34 -27.65 28.23
CA ASP A 165 -43.15 -28.85 28.02
C ASP A 165 -44.52 -28.53 27.41
N LEU A 166 -45.09 -27.39 27.78
CA LEU A 166 -46.36 -26.92 27.22
C LEU A 166 -46.21 -26.51 25.75
N ILE A 167 -45.14 -25.78 25.41
CA ILE A 167 -44.84 -25.43 24.02
C ILE A 167 -44.65 -26.71 23.19
N ILE A 168 -43.86 -27.66 23.67
CA ILE A 168 -43.64 -28.95 22.97
C ILE A 168 -44.96 -29.68 22.77
N LYS A 169 -45.81 -29.76 23.80
CA LYS A 169 -47.11 -30.41 23.73
C LYS A 169 -48.05 -29.74 22.72
N ASP A 170 -48.07 -28.42 22.64
CA ASP A 170 -48.90 -27.69 21.67
C ASP A 170 -48.47 -27.97 20.22
N TYR A 171 -47.16 -28.03 19.96
CA TYR A 171 -46.65 -28.44 18.65
C TYR A 171 -46.93 -29.90 18.29
N GLN A 172 -47.02 -30.78 19.28
CA GLN A 172 -47.35 -32.19 19.06
C GLN A 172 -48.86 -32.42 18.89
N SER A 173 -49.70 -31.63 19.57
CA SER A 173 -51.15 -31.83 19.61
C SER A 173 -51.94 -31.04 18.56
N GLY A 174 -51.27 -30.17 17.79
CA GLY A 174 -51.88 -29.42 16.68
C GLY A 174 -51.96 -27.90 16.86
N PRO A 175 -52.16 -27.32 18.07
CA PRO A 175 -52.16 -25.87 18.26
C PRO A 175 -50.88 -25.17 17.77
N GLY A 176 -49.72 -25.84 17.81
CA GLY A 176 -48.47 -25.30 17.29
C GLY A 176 -48.08 -23.98 17.94
N PHE A 177 -47.76 -22.99 17.11
CA PHE A 177 -47.43 -21.65 17.57
C PHE A 177 -48.64 -20.93 18.18
N ASP A 178 -49.86 -21.17 17.71
CA ASP A 178 -51.08 -20.46 18.15
C ASP A 178 -51.53 -20.78 19.58
N GLY A 179 -50.89 -21.75 20.24
CA GLY A 179 -51.09 -22.07 21.65
C GLY A 179 -50.29 -21.20 22.61
N VAL A 180 -49.64 -21.85 23.60
CA VAL A 180 -48.87 -21.21 24.68
C VAL A 180 -47.73 -20.35 24.13
N ALA A 181 -47.11 -20.77 23.03
CA ALA A 181 -46.01 -20.04 22.38
C ALA A 181 -46.41 -18.61 21.99
N ARG A 182 -47.51 -18.43 21.25
CA ARG A 182 -48.00 -17.11 20.82
C ARG A 182 -48.41 -16.22 21.99
N VAL A 183 -49.04 -16.79 23.00
CA VAL A 183 -49.47 -16.05 24.21
C VAL A 183 -48.27 -15.57 25.03
N ALA A 184 -47.23 -16.40 25.15
CA ALA A 184 -46.04 -16.10 25.95
C ALA A 184 -45.01 -15.24 25.19
N LEU A 185 -45.11 -15.10 23.86
CA LEU A 185 -44.05 -14.51 23.04
C LEU A 185 -43.62 -13.10 23.49
N SER A 186 -44.59 -12.24 23.83
CA SER A 186 -44.30 -10.88 24.34
C SER A 186 -43.41 -10.92 25.58
N ASP A 187 -43.73 -11.81 26.52
CA ASP A 187 -42.99 -11.94 27.78
C ASP A 187 -41.61 -12.58 27.55
N ASP A 188 -41.52 -13.56 26.64
CA ASP A 188 -40.27 -14.24 26.31
C ASP A 188 -39.25 -13.31 25.63
N ILE A 189 -39.71 -12.49 24.67
CA ILE A 189 -38.85 -11.50 24.03
C ILE A 189 -38.49 -10.38 25.02
N SER A 190 -39.45 -9.87 25.78
CA SER A 190 -39.19 -8.81 26.78
C SER A 190 -38.19 -9.28 27.83
N ARG A 191 -38.28 -10.52 28.31
CA ARG A 191 -37.28 -11.14 29.20
C ARG A 191 -35.89 -11.19 28.57
N SER A 192 -35.80 -11.54 27.28
CA SER A 192 -34.51 -11.60 26.57
C SER A 192 -33.90 -10.20 26.43
N ILE A 193 -34.72 -9.19 26.11
CA ILE A 193 -34.30 -7.77 26.04
C ILE A 193 -33.81 -7.30 27.40
N ASP A 194 -34.58 -7.54 28.45
CA ASP A 194 -34.24 -7.15 29.82
C ASP A 194 -32.95 -7.83 30.27
N ALA A 195 -32.74 -9.10 29.92
CA ALA A 195 -31.50 -9.82 30.24
C ALA A 195 -30.28 -9.20 29.57
N VAL A 196 -30.35 -8.90 28.26
CA VAL A 196 -29.26 -8.22 27.54
C VAL A 196 -29.00 -6.85 28.15
N ALA A 197 -30.05 -6.07 28.39
CA ALA A 197 -29.94 -4.73 28.95
C ALA A 197 -29.35 -4.72 30.36
N ASN A 198 -29.73 -5.67 31.23
CA ASN A 198 -29.20 -5.79 32.59
C ASN A 198 -27.73 -6.21 32.62
N VAL A 199 -27.33 -7.15 31.74
CA VAL A 199 -25.93 -7.56 31.57
C VAL A 199 -25.07 -6.39 31.13
N TRP A 200 -25.49 -5.67 30.08
CA TRP A 200 -24.78 -4.48 29.62
C TRP A 200 -24.79 -3.36 30.65
N TYR A 201 -25.92 -3.08 31.31
CA TYR A 201 -26.01 -2.07 32.36
C TYR A 201 -25.03 -2.36 33.49
N THR A 202 -24.96 -3.61 33.93
CA THR A 202 -24.04 -4.04 34.99
C THR A 202 -22.59 -3.85 34.55
N LEU A 203 -22.21 -4.35 33.37
CA LEU A 203 -20.88 -4.15 32.80
C LEU A 203 -20.50 -2.66 32.68
N LEU A 204 -21.46 -1.84 32.27
CA LEU A 204 -21.22 -0.45 31.94
C LEU A 204 -21.22 0.48 33.15
N THR A 205 -21.94 0.14 34.21
CA THR A 205 -21.98 0.93 35.45
C THR A 205 -21.00 0.45 36.50
N GLU A 206 -20.69 -0.84 36.53
CA GLU A 206 -19.64 -1.35 37.41
C GLU A 206 -18.27 -1.12 36.76
N ARG A 207 -17.34 -0.56 37.53
CA ARG A 207 -15.93 -0.84 37.27
C ARG A 207 -15.69 -2.23 37.82
N ALA A 208 -15.83 -3.24 36.95
CA ALA A 208 -15.53 -4.62 37.32
C ALA A 208 -14.18 -4.67 38.04
N VAL A 209 -14.14 -5.38 39.18
CA VAL A 209 -12.88 -5.72 39.82
C VAL A 209 -12.09 -6.50 38.79
N GLN A 210 -10.92 -5.99 38.38
CA GLN A 210 -10.07 -6.57 37.32
C GLN A 210 -9.55 -7.99 37.63
N ALA A 211 -9.97 -8.57 38.76
CA ALA A 211 -9.57 -9.90 39.21
C ALA A 211 -10.10 -10.96 38.24
N GLY A 212 -9.18 -11.71 37.63
CA GLY A 212 -9.49 -12.90 36.84
C GLY A 212 -9.24 -12.81 35.34
N VAL A 213 -9.00 -11.61 34.77
CA VAL A 213 -8.62 -11.50 33.35
C VAL A 213 -7.11 -11.66 33.20
N SER A 214 -6.69 -12.67 32.44
CA SER A 214 -5.27 -12.92 32.15
C SER A 214 -4.71 -11.93 31.13
N ASP A 215 -3.39 -11.69 31.16
CA ASP A 215 -2.72 -10.87 30.15
C ASP A 215 -2.86 -11.47 28.75
N ALA A 216 -2.92 -12.80 28.64
CA ALA A 216 -3.15 -13.49 27.38
C ALA A 216 -4.52 -13.11 26.78
N GLN A 217 -5.58 -13.04 27.58
CA GLN A 217 -6.90 -12.59 27.10
C GLN A 217 -6.87 -11.12 26.66
N ARG A 218 -6.18 -10.25 27.39
CA ARG A 218 -6.01 -8.84 27.00
C ARG A 218 -5.25 -8.69 25.67
N ARG A 219 -4.17 -9.43 25.48
CA ARG A 219 -3.43 -9.47 24.21
C ARG A 219 -4.30 -9.97 23.06
N ASN A 220 -5.01 -11.08 23.26
CA ASN A 220 -5.91 -11.65 22.24
C ASN A 220 -7.01 -10.66 21.86
N TYR A 221 -7.58 -9.94 22.84
CA TYR A 221 -8.52 -8.86 22.57
C TYR A 221 -7.88 -7.78 21.69
N ALA A 222 -6.67 -7.31 22.01
CA ALA A 222 -5.99 -6.29 21.25
C ALA A 222 -5.65 -6.72 19.81
N VAL A 223 -5.21 -7.97 19.61
CA VAL A 223 -4.97 -8.53 18.27
C VAL A 223 -6.27 -8.58 17.45
N GLN A 224 -7.36 -9.07 18.03
CA GLN A 224 -8.66 -9.12 17.35
C GLN A 224 -9.23 -7.72 17.09
N ALA A 225 -8.99 -6.76 17.98
CA ALA A 225 -9.35 -5.36 17.79
C ALA A 225 -8.61 -4.77 16.58
N MET A 226 -7.30 -5.00 16.47
CA MET A 226 -6.52 -4.58 15.31
C MET A 226 -7.04 -5.21 14.02
N ALA A 227 -7.35 -6.50 14.02
CA ALA A 227 -7.97 -7.17 12.86
C ALA A 227 -9.30 -6.52 12.46
N PHE A 228 -10.13 -6.14 13.44
CA PHE A 228 -11.40 -5.45 13.20
C PHE A 228 -11.20 -4.09 12.54
N TYR A 229 -10.27 -3.26 13.03
CA TYR A 229 -10.01 -1.94 12.47
C TYR A 229 -9.38 -2.03 11.07
N VAL A 230 -8.44 -2.96 10.86
CA VAL A 230 -7.82 -3.18 9.55
C VAL A 230 -8.84 -3.67 8.52
N ALA A 231 -9.76 -4.57 8.90
CA ALA A 231 -10.83 -5.03 8.01
C ALA A 231 -11.80 -3.91 7.59
N ARG A 232 -11.95 -2.85 8.40
CA ARG A 232 -12.75 -1.66 8.05
C ARG A 232 -12.02 -0.73 7.09
N GLY A 233 -10.69 -0.81 7.03
CA GLY A 233 -9.86 0.01 6.12
C GLY A 233 -9.84 1.51 6.44
N ASN A 234 -10.34 1.93 7.62
CA ASN A 234 -10.30 3.33 8.02
C ASN A 234 -8.94 3.63 8.71
N GLU A 235 -8.03 4.27 7.97
CA GLU A 235 -6.69 4.59 8.44
C GLU A 235 -6.69 5.43 9.72
N ASP A 236 -7.58 6.41 9.83
CA ASP A 236 -7.67 7.27 11.01
C ASP A 236 -8.08 6.49 12.26
N GLU A 237 -9.02 5.53 12.12
CA GLU A 237 -9.42 4.65 13.22
C GLU A 237 -8.30 3.70 13.63
N ILE A 238 -7.53 3.19 12.66
CA ILE A 238 -6.37 2.35 12.91
C ILE A 238 -5.34 3.14 13.70
N GLU A 239 -4.97 4.35 13.25
CA GLU A 239 -4.00 5.21 13.92
C GLU A 239 -4.42 5.60 15.33
N LEU A 240 -5.68 6.04 15.48
CA LEU A 240 -6.23 6.43 16.78
C LEU A 240 -6.16 5.29 17.81
N ASN A 241 -6.37 4.05 17.38
CA ASN A 241 -6.38 2.89 18.27
C ASN A 241 -5.04 2.16 18.37
N TYR A 242 -4.13 2.36 17.43
CA TYR A 242 -2.86 1.64 17.34
C TYR A 242 -2.00 1.85 18.59
N GLY A 243 -1.85 3.09 19.07
CA GLY A 243 -1.09 3.38 20.28
C GLY A 243 -1.61 2.60 21.50
N ARG A 244 -2.94 2.58 21.72
CA ARG A 244 -3.55 1.88 22.85
C ARG A 244 -3.43 0.35 22.74
N LEU A 245 -3.64 -0.19 21.53
CA LEU A 245 -3.73 -1.64 21.32
C LEU A 245 -2.36 -2.28 21.10
N ALA A 246 -1.51 -1.66 20.29
CA ALA A 246 -0.23 -2.20 19.85
C ALA A 246 0.97 -1.72 20.69
N GLN A 247 0.85 -0.63 21.46
CA GLN A 247 1.89 -0.18 22.42
C GLN A 247 1.50 -0.47 23.88
N SER A 248 0.76 -1.56 24.08
CA SER A 248 0.38 -2.03 25.42
C SER A 248 1.63 -2.44 26.21
N PRO A 249 1.70 -2.20 27.54
CA PRO A 249 2.76 -2.75 28.39
C PRO A 249 2.79 -4.29 28.40
N LEU A 250 1.73 -4.94 27.88
CA LEU A 250 1.62 -6.39 27.72
C LEU A 250 2.14 -6.88 26.37
N LYS A 251 2.73 -6.03 25.53
CA LYS A 251 3.22 -6.39 24.20
C LYS A 251 4.29 -7.48 24.29
N THR A 252 4.09 -8.55 23.53
CA THR A 252 5.05 -9.65 23.37
C THR A 252 5.50 -9.74 21.90
N PRO A 253 6.64 -10.36 21.59
CA PRO A 253 7.06 -10.61 20.20
C PRO A 253 5.97 -11.32 19.38
N GLU A 254 5.32 -12.33 19.94
CA GLU A 254 4.24 -13.04 19.23
C GLU A 254 3.02 -12.14 18.93
N MET A 255 2.62 -11.29 19.89
CA MET A 255 1.54 -10.33 19.65
C MET A 255 1.92 -9.31 18.58
N ALA A 256 3.14 -8.77 18.64
CA ALA A 256 3.66 -7.82 17.65
C ALA A 256 3.67 -8.45 16.25
N LYS A 257 4.15 -9.69 16.14
CA LYS A 257 4.15 -10.47 14.89
C LYS A 257 2.74 -10.66 14.33
N GLN A 258 1.77 -11.01 15.17
CA GLN A 258 0.37 -11.16 14.74
C GLN A 258 -0.25 -9.84 14.26
N ILE A 259 0.01 -8.72 14.97
CA ILE A 259 -0.44 -7.39 14.54
C ILE A 259 0.25 -7.00 13.22
N GLY A 260 1.55 -7.27 13.08
CA GLY A 260 2.30 -7.09 11.85
C GLY A 260 1.69 -7.88 10.68
N ASP A 261 1.36 -9.15 10.89
CA ASP A 261 0.71 -10.01 9.89
C ASP A 261 -0.64 -9.42 9.44
N ILE A 262 -1.45 -8.96 10.40
CA ILE A 262 -2.74 -8.32 10.14
C ILE A 262 -2.56 -7.05 9.30
N LEU A 263 -1.65 -6.16 9.70
CA LEU A 263 -1.39 -4.90 9.02
C LEU A 263 -0.84 -5.12 7.61
N TYR A 264 0.08 -6.07 7.45
CA TYR A 264 0.70 -6.39 6.16
C TYR A 264 -0.34 -6.89 5.17
N ASN A 265 -1.17 -7.85 5.59
CA ASN A 265 -2.25 -8.38 4.77
C ASN A 265 -3.35 -7.34 4.48
N GLY A 266 -3.51 -6.34 5.37
CA GLY A 266 -4.42 -5.22 5.20
C GLY A 266 -3.91 -4.09 4.31
N GLY A 267 -2.70 -4.21 3.74
CA GLY A 267 -2.09 -3.17 2.89
C GLY A 267 -1.34 -2.08 3.65
N PHE A 268 -1.25 -2.17 4.99
CA PHE A 268 -0.54 -1.21 5.85
C PHE A 268 0.90 -1.64 6.10
N ALA A 269 1.63 -1.91 5.00
CA ALA A 269 2.92 -2.58 5.04
C ALA A 269 3.97 -1.81 5.86
N GLU A 270 4.06 -0.48 5.77
CA GLU A 270 5.01 0.31 6.55
C GLU A 270 4.80 0.17 8.07
N ARG A 271 3.53 0.13 8.52
CA ARG A 271 3.20 -0.11 9.93
C ARG A 271 3.53 -1.55 10.34
N ALA A 272 3.31 -2.50 9.44
CA ALA A 272 3.69 -3.89 9.66
C ALA A 272 5.20 -4.05 9.84
N ILE A 273 6.02 -3.33 9.05
CA ILE A 273 7.48 -3.36 9.20
C ILE A 273 7.91 -2.90 10.59
N LYS A 274 7.31 -1.83 11.15
CA LYS A 274 7.62 -1.39 12.52
C LYS A 274 7.32 -2.47 13.57
N GLU A 275 6.24 -3.24 13.39
CA GLU A 275 5.94 -4.38 14.27
C GLU A 275 6.95 -5.51 14.12
N TYR A 276 7.33 -5.82 12.88
CA TYR A 276 8.35 -6.85 12.60
C TYR A 276 9.74 -6.46 13.12
N GLU A 277 10.14 -5.20 13.00
CA GLU A 277 11.39 -4.68 13.56
C GLU A 277 11.42 -4.79 15.09
N TYR A 278 10.28 -4.51 15.75
CA TYR A 278 10.15 -4.76 17.19
C TYR A 278 10.35 -6.25 17.53
N VAL A 279 9.81 -7.16 16.72
CA VAL A 279 10.02 -8.60 16.91
C VAL A 279 11.50 -8.95 16.75
N LEU A 280 12.18 -8.49 15.69
CA LEU A 280 13.60 -8.81 15.47
C LEU A 280 14.53 -8.19 16.50
N ALA A 281 14.17 -7.05 17.11
CA ALA A 281 14.93 -6.47 18.20
C ALA A 281 14.97 -7.39 19.44
N LEU A 282 13.92 -8.19 19.66
CA LEU A 282 13.81 -9.12 20.78
C LEU A 282 14.17 -10.57 20.40
N GLU A 283 13.88 -10.96 19.16
CA GLU A 283 14.09 -12.30 18.62
C GLU A 283 14.78 -12.21 17.24
N PRO A 284 16.10 -11.94 17.19
CA PRO A 284 16.81 -11.65 15.95
C PRO A 284 16.87 -12.79 14.93
N GLN A 285 16.52 -14.01 15.33
CA GLN A 285 16.61 -15.23 14.49
C GLN A 285 15.25 -15.67 13.91
N ARG A 286 14.20 -14.84 14.04
CA ARG A 286 12.85 -15.14 13.53
C ARG A 286 12.80 -15.07 12.01
N LYS A 287 13.06 -16.22 11.36
CA LYS A 287 13.12 -16.36 9.89
C LYS A 287 11.84 -15.89 9.20
N ASP A 288 10.67 -16.23 9.75
CA ASP A 288 9.37 -15.83 9.21
C ASP A 288 9.20 -14.30 9.13
N VAL A 289 9.78 -13.58 10.09
CA VAL A 289 9.74 -12.11 10.14
C VAL A 289 10.80 -11.49 9.22
N ILE A 290 12.01 -12.06 9.23
CA ILE A 290 13.11 -11.67 8.33
C ILE A 290 12.67 -11.73 6.86
N GLU A 291 12.05 -12.85 6.45
CA GLU A 291 11.56 -13.04 5.08
C GLU A 291 10.52 -11.99 4.70
N ARG A 292 9.61 -11.61 5.61
CA ARG A 292 8.60 -10.57 5.34
C ARG A 292 9.20 -9.18 5.17
N ILE A 293 10.16 -8.80 6.02
CA ILE A 293 10.86 -7.50 5.90
C ILE A 293 11.65 -7.46 4.59
N SER A 294 12.43 -8.50 4.30
CA SER A 294 13.22 -8.56 3.06
C SER A 294 12.33 -8.51 1.82
N GLY A 295 11.26 -9.30 1.78
CA GLY A 295 10.30 -9.32 0.68
C GLY A 295 9.62 -7.96 0.44
N PHE A 296 9.28 -7.23 1.50
CA PHE A 296 8.75 -5.86 1.40
C PHE A 296 9.72 -4.90 0.71
N TYR A 297 10.97 -4.86 1.17
CA TYR A 297 11.96 -3.97 0.61
C TYR A 297 12.37 -4.36 -0.82
N ILE A 298 12.34 -5.65 -1.16
CA ILE A 298 12.51 -6.09 -2.55
C ILE A 298 11.40 -5.55 -3.44
N ALA A 299 10.14 -5.68 -3.01
CA ALA A 299 9.01 -5.16 -3.79
C ALA A 299 9.06 -3.63 -3.95
N GLN A 300 9.51 -2.90 -2.92
CA GLN A 300 9.76 -1.46 -3.04
C GLN A 300 10.88 -1.16 -4.03
N GLY A 301 11.99 -1.90 -3.97
CA GLY A 301 13.11 -1.75 -4.90
C GLY A 301 12.72 -2.04 -6.35
N ASP A 302 11.92 -3.09 -6.57
CA ASP A 302 11.40 -3.44 -7.90
C ASP A 302 10.54 -2.30 -8.46
N LYS A 303 9.62 -1.77 -7.66
CA LYS A 303 8.78 -0.63 -8.04
C LYS A 303 9.60 0.64 -8.30
N ALA A 304 10.62 0.92 -7.50
CA ALA A 304 11.49 2.07 -7.71
C ALA A 304 12.29 1.94 -9.01
N LEU A 305 12.80 0.74 -9.30
CA LEU A 305 13.53 0.43 -10.52
C LEU A 305 12.65 0.54 -11.78
N GLU A 306 11.41 0.05 -11.74
CA GLU A 306 10.41 0.22 -12.81
C GLU A 306 10.15 1.70 -13.12
N ASN A 307 10.27 2.58 -12.13
CA ASN A 307 10.10 4.02 -12.26
C ASN A 307 11.43 4.78 -12.55
N ASN A 308 12.51 4.07 -12.90
CA ASN A 308 13.86 4.62 -13.13
C ASN A 308 14.42 5.43 -11.95
N ARG A 309 14.00 5.12 -10.72
CA ARG A 309 14.51 5.74 -9.50
C ARG A 309 15.61 4.88 -8.89
N LEU A 310 16.78 4.91 -9.52
CA LEU A 310 17.90 4.01 -9.19
C LEU A 310 18.35 4.15 -7.73
N GLU A 311 18.39 5.36 -7.19
CA GLU A 311 18.81 5.62 -5.81
C GLU A 311 17.81 5.05 -4.79
N GLU A 312 16.50 5.26 -5.00
CA GLU A 312 15.44 4.66 -4.17
C GLU A 312 15.49 3.13 -4.24
N ALA A 313 15.71 2.57 -5.45
CA ALA A 313 15.84 1.13 -5.63
C ALA A 313 17.06 0.56 -4.91
N LEU A 314 18.20 1.26 -4.97
CA LEU A 314 19.43 0.84 -4.29
C LEU A 314 19.24 0.82 -2.77
N ASP A 315 18.62 1.86 -2.19
CA ASP A 315 18.36 1.90 -0.75
C ASP A 315 17.44 0.76 -0.33
N ALA A 316 16.33 0.54 -1.05
CA ALA A 316 15.40 -0.54 -0.77
C ALA A 316 16.07 -1.92 -0.83
N TYR A 317 16.82 -2.25 -1.89
CA TYR A 317 17.56 -3.52 -1.95
C TYR A 317 18.64 -3.64 -0.88
N SER A 318 19.24 -2.52 -0.46
CA SER A 318 20.19 -2.50 0.65
C SER A 318 19.50 -2.83 1.98
N GLN A 319 18.30 -2.32 2.24
CA GLN A 319 17.51 -2.70 3.42
C GLN A 319 17.10 -4.18 3.36
N ALA A 320 16.71 -4.69 2.19
CA ALA A 320 16.39 -6.11 2.01
C ALA A 320 17.59 -7.04 2.32
N SER A 321 18.78 -6.71 1.80
CA SER A 321 20.03 -7.46 2.03
C SER A 321 20.49 -7.38 3.50
N LYS A 322 20.27 -6.24 4.17
CA LYS A 322 20.52 -6.11 5.61
C LYS A 322 19.57 -6.97 6.45
N ALA A 323 18.29 -7.00 6.10
CA ALA A 323 17.28 -7.78 6.81
C ALA A 323 17.53 -9.28 6.64
N ASP A 324 17.80 -9.73 5.41
CA ASP A 324 18.14 -11.12 5.10
C ASP A 324 19.40 -11.20 4.22
N PRO A 325 20.58 -11.35 4.85
CA PRO A 325 21.85 -11.48 4.12
C PRO A 325 21.94 -12.73 3.24
N LEU A 326 21.06 -13.72 3.46
CA LEU A 326 21.01 -14.97 2.69
C LEU A 326 19.87 -14.98 1.68
N HIS A 327 19.17 -13.85 1.48
CA HIS A 327 18.07 -13.78 0.53
C HIS A 327 18.56 -14.09 -0.90
N PRO A 328 17.91 -15.00 -1.65
CA PRO A 328 18.41 -15.49 -2.92
C PRO A 328 18.73 -14.41 -3.97
N SER A 329 17.99 -13.30 -3.96
CA SER A 329 18.09 -12.26 -4.98
C SER A 329 18.36 -10.84 -4.46
N ALA A 330 18.34 -10.59 -3.15
CA ALA A 330 18.40 -9.20 -2.65
C ALA A 330 19.75 -8.54 -2.97
N GLU A 331 20.83 -9.25 -2.66
CA GLU A 331 22.19 -8.78 -2.91
C GLU A 331 22.50 -8.67 -4.40
N ALA A 332 22.04 -9.64 -5.21
CA ALA A 332 22.19 -9.59 -6.66
C ALA A 332 21.53 -8.33 -7.25
N LYS A 333 20.27 -8.06 -6.88
CA LYS A 333 19.54 -6.85 -7.33
C LYS A 333 20.22 -5.56 -6.86
N ARG A 334 20.74 -5.53 -5.62
CA ARG A 334 21.50 -4.40 -5.08
C ARG A 334 22.73 -4.09 -5.93
N LEU A 335 23.51 -5.12 -6.28
CA LEU A 335 24.72 -4.99 -7.11
C LEU A 335 24.38 -4.58 -8.55
N ASP A 336 23.31 -5.11 -9.13
CA ASP A 336 22.86 -4.74 -10.47
C ASP A 336 22.48 -3.25 -10.54
N VAL A 337 21.70 -2.74 -9.58
CA VAL A 337 21.36 -1.31 -9.52
C VAL A 337 22.59 -0.44 -9.27
N ALA A 338 23.50 -0.88 -8.38
CA ALA A 338 24.76 -0.15 -8.15
C ALA A 338 25.59 -0.02 -9.43
N ARG A 339 25.64 -1.08 -10.26
CA ARG A 339 26.28 -1.02 -11.58
C ARG A 339 25.57 -0.03 -12.51
N MET A 340 24.24 -0.04 -12.56
CA MET A 340 23.48 0.91 -13.39
C MET A 340 23.76 2.37 -13.02
N ILE A 341 23.86 2.67 -11.72
CA ILE A 341 24.22 4.00 -11.22
C ILE A 341 25.65 4.35 -11.67
N ALA A 342 26.61 3.44 -11.46
CA ALA A 342 28.00 3.69 -11.86
C ALA A 342 28.15 3.93 -13.37
N GLU A 343 27.42 3.18 -14.20
CA GLU A 343 27.39 3.36 -15.65
C GLU A 343 26.78 4.71 -16.06
N ARG A 344 25.66 5.12 -15.42
CA ARG A 344 25.05 6.44 -15.65
C ARG A 344 26.01 7.55 -15.27
N ASP A 345 26.64 7.47 -14.10
CA ASP A 345 27.55 8.49 -13.60
C ASP A 345 28.80 8.59 -14.49
N ALA A 346 29.31 7.46 -15.01
CA ALA A 346 30.39 7.45 -15.98
C ALA A 346 30.00 8.14 -17.31
N ARG A 347 28.78 7.91 -17.82
CA ARG A 347 28.27 8.60 -19.01
C ARG A 347 28.12 10.11 -18.77
N HIS A 348 27.66 10.49 -17.59
CA HIS A 348 27.53 11.89 -17.20
C HIS A 348 28.89 12.61 -17.15
N GLU A 349 29.90 12.00 -16.54
CA GLU A 349 31.26 12.54 -16.50
C GLU A 349 31.92 12.58 -17.90
N ALA A 350 31.64 11.60 -18.77
CA ALA A 350 32.08 11.63 -20.16
C ALA A 350 31.45 12.80 -20.94
N ALA A 351 30.17 13.09 -20.70
CA ALA A 351 29.49 14.25 -21.30
C ALA A 351 30.13 15.58 -20.85
N ARG A 352 30.44 15.72 -19.56
CA ARG A 352 31.14 16.89 -19.01
C ARG A 352 32.53 17.05 -19.62
N THR A 353 33.29 15.96 -19.68
CA THR A 353 34.63 15.96 -20.30
C THR A 353 34.56 16.39 -21.77
N ALA A 354 33.55 15.94 -22.51
CA ALA A 354 33.36 16.34 -23.91
C ALA A 354 33.03 17.84 -24.06
N ILE A 355 32.26 18.42 -23.13
CA ILE A 355 31.99 19.86 -23.07
C ILE A 355 33.28 20.65 -22.79
N ASP A 356 34.07 20.21 -21.80
CA ASP A 356 35.32 20.87 -21.42
C ASP A 356 36.35 20.81 -22.56
N GLU A 357 36.48 19.66 -23.22
CA GLU A 357 37.31 19.51 -24.41
C GLU A 357 36.86 20.43 -25.55
N GLY A 358 35.54 20.52 -25.78
CA GLY A 358 34.94 21.44 -26.74
C GLY A 358 35.35 22.89 -26.46
N GLY A 359 35.17 23.35 -25.23
CA GLY A 359 35.52 24.72 -24.83
C GLY A 359 37.01 25.02 -24.92
N ARG A 360 37.87 24.03 -24.64
CA ARG A 360 39.33 24.17 -24.82
C ARG A 360 39.70 24.35 -26.29
N PHE A 361 39.12 23.56 -27.19
CA PHE A 361 39.37 23.69 -28.62
C PHE A 361 38.81 25.00 -29.20
N GLU A 362 37.67 25.50 -28.69
CA GLU A 362 37.20 26.85 -29.02
C GLU A 362 38.23 27.93 -28.62
N ALA A 363 38.74 27.88 -27.39
CA ALA A 363 39.75 28.83 -26.92
C ALA A 363 41.06 28.76 -27.73
N GLU A 364 41.50 27.56 -28.10
CA GLU A 364 42.66 27.35 -28.97
C GLU A 364 42.43 27.93 -30.38
N ALA A 365 41.23 27.73 -30.95
CA ALA A 365 40.88 28.32 -32.23
C ALA A 365 40.97 29.84 -32.19
N GLU A 366 40.45 30.48 -31.14
CA GLU A 366 40.57 31.94 -30.98
C GLU A 366 42.03 32.41 -30.92
N GLN A 367 42.92 31.66 -30.27
CA GLN A 367 44.35 31.98 -30.29
C GLN A 367 44.97 31.88 -31.69
N PHE A 368 44.58 30.88 -32.49
CA PHE A 368 45.04 30.76 -33.87
C PHE A 368 44.51 31.90 -34.74
N ILE A 369 43.25 32.32 -34.54
CA ILE A 369 42.67 33.47 -35.24
C ILE A 369 43.45 34.75 -34.94
N LEU A 370 43.77 35.00 -33.67
CA LEU A 370 44.58 36.16 -33.25
C LEU A 370 45.98 36.19 -33.88
N LYS A 371 46.56 35.01 -34.18
CA LYS A 371 47.87 34.87 -34.84
C LYS A 371 47.78 34.89 -36.37
N GLY A 372 46.58 34.98 -36.95
CA GLY A 372 46.36 34.89 -38.39
C GLY A 372 46.50 33.47 -38.97
N GLN A 373 46.52 32.45 -38.11
CA GLN A 373 46.67 31.04 -38.47
C GLN A 373 45.28 30.41 -38.74
N LEU A 374 44.64 30.87 -39.81
CA LEU A 374 43.24 30.52 -40.11
C LEU A 374 43.00 29.00 -40.37
N PRO A 375 43.90 28.25 -41.05
CA PRO A 375 43.73 26.81 -41.22
C PRO A 375 43.69 26.05 -39.89
N GLU A 376 44.60 26.38 -38.97
CA GLU A 376 44.69 25.79 -37.64
C GLU A 376 43.47 26.14 -36.78
N ALA A 377 42.98 27.38 -36.88
CA ALA A 377 41.73 27.78 -36.23
C ALA A 377 40.53 26.96 -36.70
N PHE A 378 40.44 26.68 -38.01
CA PHE A 378 39.35 25.88 -38.58
C PHE A 378 39.40 24.41 -38.13
N ASP A 379 40.59 23.84 -38.05
CA ASP A 379 40.79 22.48 -37.52
C ASP A 379 40.43 22.40 -36.02
N ALA A 380 40.84 23.39 -35.23
CA ALA A 380 40.48 23.50 -33.82
C ALA A 380 38.94 23.62 -33.62
N LEU A 381 38.26 24.47 -34.39
CA LEU A 381 36.79 24.57 -34.34
C LEU A 381 36.08 23.27 -34.74
N LYS A 382 36.61 22.52 -35.73
CA LYS A 382 36.07 21.20 -36.08
C LYS A 382 36.25 20.18 -34.96
N LYS A 383 37.41 20.19 -34.27
CA LYS A 383 37.65 19.36 -33.09
C LYS A 383 36.71 19.73 -31.94
N ALA A 384 36.47 21.02 -31.73
CA ALA A 384 35.49 21.50 -30.76
C ALA A 384 34.08 20.98 -31.06
N GLN A 385 33.65 21.08 -32.33
CA GLN A 385 32.34 20.60 -32.77
C GLN A 385 32.20 19.09 -32.57
N ALA A 386 33.22 18.32 -32.93
CA ALA A 386 33.25 16.88 -32.72
C ALA A 386 33.21 16.51 -31.22
N ALA A 387 33.80 17.34 -30.35
CA ALA A 387 33.71 17.15 -28.90
C ALA A 387 32.29 17.38 -28.39
N TYR A 388 31.65 18.50 -28.70
CA TYR A 388 30.27 18.75 -28.27
C TYR A 388 29.27 17.73 -28.83
N ASN A 389 29.47 17.26 -30.07
CA ASN A 389 28.61 16.23 -30.67
C ASN A 389 28.71 14.85 -30.00
N ARG A 390 29.67 14.62 -29.09
CA ARG A 390 29.71 13.38 -28.27
C ARG A 390 28.69 13.40 -27.12
N VAL A 391 28.14 14.56 -26.77
CA VAL A 391 27.17 14.70 -25.69
C VAL A 391 25.78 14.27 -26.18
N THR A 392 25.14 13.37 -25.44
CA THR A 392 23.78 12.89 -25.72
C THR A 392 22.72 13.74 -25.01
N ASP A 393 21.45 13.49 -25.31
CA ASP A 393 20.30 14.14 -24.68
C ASP A 393 19.89 13.53 -23.32
N GLU A 394 20.60 12.48 -22.86
CA GLU A 394 20.37 11.82 -21.56
C GLU A 394 20.43 12.81 -20.39
N PHE A 395 21.35 13.78 -20.46
CA PHE A 395 21.57 14.79 -19.42
C PHE A 395 21.23 16.18 -19.95
N ARG A 396 20.05 16.68 -19.58
CA ARG A 396 19.47 17.90 -20.18
C ARG A 396 20.38 19.13 -20.08
N ILE A 397 21.10 19.30 -18.98
CA ILE A 397 21.95 20.47 -18.75
C ILE A 397 23.17 20.42 -19.67
N GLU A 398 23.85 19.29 -19.69
CA GLU A 398 25.01 19.02 -20.53
C GLU A 398 24.62 19.09 -22.01
N ALA A 399 23.49 18.52 -22.40
CA ALA A 399 22.97 18.58 -23.77
C ALA A 399 22.71 20.03 -24.22
N GLN A 400 22.16 20.88 -23.35
CA GLN A 400 21.95 22.30 -23.63
C GLN A 400 23.27 23.06 -23.78
N ALA A 401 24.23 22.80 -22.89
CA ALA A 401 25.56 23.41 -22.97
C ALA A 401 26.28 23.02 -24.28
N ALA A 402 26.25 21.73 -24.64
CA ALA A 402 26.83 21.24 -25.87
C ALA A 402 26.15 21.84 -27.11
N ALA A 403 24.81 21.92 -27.13
CA ALA A 403 24.06 22.54 -28.22
C ALA A 403 24.41 24.03 -28.40
N ALA A 404 24.60 24.76 -27.30
CA ALA A 404 25.05 26.15 -27.33
C ALA A 404 26.47 26.27 -27.92
N GLY A 405 27.41 25.41 -27.50
CA GLY A 405 28.75 25.34 -28.07
C GLY A 405 28.75 25.07 -29.58
N VAL A 406 27.99 24.05 -30.02
CA VAL A 406 27.82 23.75 -31.46
C VAL A 406 27.27 24.95 -32.24
N SER A 407 26.29 25.67 -31.67
CA SER A 407 25.74 26.87 -32.30
C SER A 407 26.79 27.98 -32.44
N ASN A 408 27.58 28.22 -31.40
CA ASN A 408 28.68 29.21 -31.42
C ASN A 408 29.74 28.84 -32.46
N ILE A 409 30.18 27.58 -32.49
CA ILE A 409 31.14 27.10 -33.48
C ILE A 409 30.60 27.28 -34.91
N ASN A 410 29.34 26.93 -35.16
CA ASN A 410 28.73 27.12 -36.47
C ASN A 410 28.64 28.60 -36.87
N ALA A 411 28.47 29.52 -35.92
CA ALA A 411 28.57 30.95 -36.19
C ALA A 411 30.00 31.36 -36.54
N ARG A 412 30.99 30.94 -35.74
CA ARG A 412 32.40 31.27 -35.92
C ARG A 412 32.99 30.71 -37.21
N LEU A 413 32.66 29.46 -37.56
CA LEU A 413 33.05 28.84 -38.83
C LEU A 413 32.49 29.60 -40.04
N ARG A 414 31.28 30.17 -39.94
CA ARG A 414 30.70 30.99 -41.02
C ARG A 414 31.43 32.33 -41.15
N GLU A 415 31.77 32.95 -40.03
CA GLU A 415 32.53 34.21 -40.00
C GLU A 415 33.92 34.04 -40.62
N LEU A 416 34.69 33.04 -40.17
CA LEU A 416 36.03 32.76 -40.72
C LEU A 416 36.00 32.43 -42.22
N LYS A 417 34.98 31.70 -42.69
CA LYS A 417 34.78 31.46 -44.14
C LYS A 417 34.57 32.77 -44.89
N SER A 418 33.78 33.70 -44.33
CA SER A 418 33.54 35.01 -44.93
C SER A 418 34.82 35.85 -44.97
N GLU A 419 35.61 35.86 -43.90
CA GLU A 419 36.90 36.56 -43.85
C GLU A 419 37.89 36.02 -44.88
N LEU A 420 38.00 34.70 -45.01
CA LEU A 420 38.89 34.05 -45.97
C LEU A 420 38.53 34.43 -47.43
N ILE A 421 37.23 34.40 -47.76
CA ILE A 421 36.73 34.79 -49.09
C ILE A 421 37.02 36.27 -49.36
N GLY A 422 36.77 37.15 -48.38
CA GLY A 422 37.04 38.59 -48.51
C GLY A 422 38.51 38.91 -48.73
N ASN A 423 39.40 38.29 -47.96
CA ASN A 423 40.85 38.50 -48.09
C ASN A 423 41.40 37.95 -49.42
N ALA A 424 40.91 36.80 -49.88
CA ALA A 424 41.27 36.26 -51.19
C ALA A 424 40.81 37.17 -52.35
N GLN A 425 39.64 37.81 -52.23
CA GLN A 425 39.13 38.78 -53.21
C GLN A 425 39.94 40.08 -53.22
N ALA A 426 40.42 40.53 -52.05
CA ALA A 426 41.26 41.73 -51.94
C ALA A 426 42.68 41.51 -52.51
N LEU A 427 43.27 40.33 -52.31
CA LEU A 427 44.62 39.99 -52.78
C LEU A 427 44.69 39.59 -54.26
N SER A 428 43.59 39.11 -54.87
CA SER A 428 43.57 38.61 -56.26
C SER A 428 43.26 39.66 -57.34
N GLY A 429 43.05 40.93 -56.98
CA GLY A 429 42.97 42.04 -57.92
C GLY A 429 41.94 41.89 -59.05
N SER A 430 40.67 42.19 -58.80
CA SER A 430 39.57 42.49 -59.75
C SER A 430 39.22 41.51 -60.90
N ALA A 431 40.06 40.55 -61.28
CA ALA A 431 39.80 39.64 -62.41
C ALA A 431 39.07 38.35 -62.02
N PHE A 432 38.93 38.05 -60.72
CA PHE A 432 38.42 36.76 -60.23
C PHE A 432 36.90 36.74 -59.94
N ARG A 433 36.19 37.85 -60.15
CA ARG A 433 34.77 38.02 -59.76
C ARG A 433 33.78 37.09 -60.48
N PHE A 434 34.12 36.56 -61.65
CA PHE A 434 33.11 35.90 -62.49
C PHE A 434 33.03 34.38 -62.35
N ASP A 435 34.03 33.73 -61.76
CA ASP A 435 34.11 32.25 -61.75
C ASP A 435 33.77 31.62 -60.38
N ILE A 436 33.95 32.33 -59.25
CA ILE A 436 33.75 31.76 -57.91
C ILE A 436 32.27 31.58 -57.56
N GLU A 437 31.38 32.53 -57.86
CA GLU A 437 29.95 32.35 -57.58
C GLU A 437 29.35 31.18 -58.38
N LYS A 438 29.82 30.99 -59.62
CA LYS A 438 29.35 29.93 -60.51
C LYS A 438 29.90 28.55 -60.12
N THR A 439 31.11 28.50 -59.55
CA THR A 439 31.71 27.26 -59.03
C THR A 439 31.24 26.94 -57.61
N ALA A 440 31.03 27.93 -56.73
CA ALA A 440 30.50 27.72 -55.37
C ALA A 440 29.08 27.12 -55.38
N ALA A 441 28.23 27.50 -56.35
CA ALA A 441 26.92 26.89 -56.55
C ALA A 441 26.98 25.44 -57.09
N ALA A 442 28.07 25.06 -57.76
CA ALA A 442 28.24 23.73 -58.37
C ALA A 442 28.97 22.72 -57.46
N THR A 443 29.66 23.17 -56.40
CA THR A 443 30.62 22.34 -55.63
C THR A 443 30.21 22.08 -54.19
N ALA A 444 28.95 22.35 -53.82
CA ALA A 444 28.41 22.13 -52.47
C ALA A 444 28.30 20.63 -52.05
N ARG A 445 28.88 19.69 -52.80
CA ARG A 445 28.90 18.26 -52.48
C ARG A 445 30.28 17.65 -52.81
N ASP A 446 31.08 17.43 -51.76
CA ASP A 446 32.11 16.38 -51.61
C ASP A 446 33.48 16.45 -52.34
N ALA A 447 34.03 17.61 -52.70
CA ALA A 447 35.35 17.63 -53.38
C ALA A 447 36.33 18.75 -52.95
N ASP A 448 36.50 19.00 -51.65
CA ASP A 448 37.33 20.12 -51.17
C ASP A 448 38.85 19.86 -51.17
N GLU A 449 39.32 18.63 -51.01
CA GLU A 449 40.77 18.42 -50.81
C GLU A 449 41.59 18.53 -52.11
N ALA A 450 41.07 17.99 -53.21
CA ALA A 450 41.76 17.99 -54.51
C ALA A 450 41.78 19.38 -55.16
N ALA A 451 40.70 20.15 -54.99
CA ALA A 451 40.59 21.51 -55.50
C ALA A 451 41.53 22.45 -54.75
N LEU A 452 41.57 22.37 -53.41
CA LEU A 452 42.45 23.21 -52.59
C LEU A 452 43.93 22.93 -52.88
N ARG A 453 44.33 21.65 -52.97
CA ARG A 453 45.71 21.27 -53.32
C ARG A 453 46.12 21.78 -54.71
N LYS A 454 45.21 21.75 -55.68
CA LYS A 454 45.47 22.25 -57.04
C LYS A 454 45.64 23.77 -57.07
N ILE A 455 44.86 24.49 -56.27
CA ILE A 455 44.97 25.95 -56.13
C ILE A 455 46.31 26.32 -55.50
N ILE A 456 46.70 25.67 -54.39
CA ILE A 456 47.98 25.92 -53.72
C ILE A 456 49.17 25.61 -54.64
N ALA A 457 49.14 24.48 -55.35
CA ALA A 457 50.19 24.13 -56.30
C ALA A 457 50.32 25.13 -57.46
N SER A 458 49.19 25.67 -57.95
CA SER A 458 49.18 26.69 -58.99
C SER A 458 49.73 28.04 -58.52
N GLN A 459 49.46 28.41 -57.26
CA GLN A 459 49.96 29.65 -56.66
C GLN A 459 51.48 29.59 -56.45
N LEU A 460 52.01 28.48 -55.92
CA LEU A 460 53.45 28.28 -55.75
C LEU A 460 54.20 28.37 -57.10
N ALA A 461 53.63 27.80 -58.16
CA ALA A 461 54.22 27.83 -59.50
C ALA A 461 54.24 29.24 -60.10
N ALA A 462 53.17 30.02 -59.90
CA ALA A 462 53.08 31.40 -60.37
C ALA A 462 54.08 32.33 -59.65
N GLU A 463 54.25 32.14 -58.33
CA GLU A 463 55.16 32.93 -57.52
C GLU A 463 56.64 32.61 -57.84
N MET A 464 56.96 31.34 -58.05
CA MET A 464 58.27 30.90 -58.54
C MET A 464 58.61 31.49 -59.92
N ALA A 465 57.64 31.59 -60.82
CA ALA A 465 57.84 32.19 -62.14
C ALA A 465 58.11 33.71 -62.05
N LYS A 466 57.38 34.41 -61.17
CA LYS A 466 57.57 35.84 -60.90
C LYS A 466 58.96 36.13 -60.33
N LEU A 467 59.36 35.42 -59.28
CA LEU A 467 60.69 35.54 -58.67
C LEU A 467 61.81 35.30 -59.68
N ARG A 468 61.62 34.36 -60.61
CA ARG A 468 62.59 34.07 -61.67
C ARG A 468 62.72 35.22 -62.67
N GLY A 469 61.61 35.87 -63.01
CA GLY A 469 61.59 37.07 -63.85
C GLY A 469 62.26 38.27 -63.18
N ASP A 470 61.95 38.50 -61.90
CA ASP A 470 62.54 39.59 -61.12
C ASP A 470 64.06 39.42 -60.99
N PHE A 471 64.53 38.18 -60.79
CA PHE A 471 65.96 37.86 -60.74
C PHE A 471 66.67 38.05 -62.08
N GLN A 472 66.03 37.70 -63.20
CA GLN A 472 66.58 37.95 -64.53
C GLN A 472 66.71 39.44 -64.83
N ASN A 473 65.70 40.24 -64.47
CA ASN A 473 65.71 41.69 -64.66
C ASN A 473 66.85 42.35 -63.88
N LEU A 474 67.07 41.95 -62.62
CA LEU A 474 68.19 42.40 -61.79
C LEU A 474 69.57 42.09 -62.39
N ILE A 475 69.72 40.96 -63.09
CA ILE A 475 70.98 40.60 -63.76
C ILE A 475 71.23 41.47 -65.01
N THR A 476 70.17 41.82 -65.76
CA THR A 476 70.28 42.67 -66.95
C THR A 476 70.53 44.14 -66.63
N GLU A 477 69.98 44.67 -65.54
CA GLU A 477 70.21 46.07 -65.13
C GLU A 477 71.65 46.31 -64.63
N ASN A 478 72.33 45.30 -64.09
CA ASN A 478 73.73 45.40 -63.66
C ASN A 478 74.77 45.27 -64.80
N LYS A 479 74.35 45.15 -66.07
CA LYS A 479 75.23 45.05 -67.26
C LYS A 479 75.19 46.29 -68.18
N LYS A 480 74.47 47.33 -67.82
CA LYS A 480 74.55 48.67 -68.44
C LYS A 480 75.28 49.61 -67.49
#